data_AF-A0A925KDM5-F1
#
_entry.id   AF-A0A925KDM5-F1
#
_cell.length_a   1.000
_cell.length_b   1.000
_cell.length_c   1.000
_cell.angle_alpha   90.00
_cell.angle_beta   90.00
_cell.angle_gamma   90.00
#
_symmetry.space_group_name_H-M   'P 1'
#
loop_
_entity.id
_entity.type
_entity.pdbx_description
1 polymer ?
#
loop_
_entity_poly.entity_id
_entity_poly.type
_entity_poly.pdbx_seq_one_letter_code
_entity_poly.pdbx_strand_id
1 'polypeptide(L)'
;AGNAAFVIAPRARSLGAVLEGRAFLHDYDAANDADGSVLELLMTAPMLVTHWINWQYHASTCDPQRLGSGNKLLHNVVGGRIGVFEGNGGDLRVGLARQSLHDGEHWRHEPLRLTVVIDASAEAIECVIANHAVVRQLLDNDWLHLWRFTADGCFMRYARGRWHSVMA
;
A
#
# COMPACT_ATOMS: atom_id res chain seq x y z
N ALA A 1 0.30 -11.52 5.61
CA ALA A 1 0.40 -10.48 4.56
C ALA A 1 1.50 -9.49 4.93
N GLY A 2 2.75 -9.88 4.67
CA GLY A 2 3.90 -8.96 4.72
C GLY A 2 3.98 -8.09 3.46
N ASN A 3 2.84 -7.50 3.06
CA ASN A 3 2.73 -6.66 1.86
C ASN A 3 3.66 -5.46 1.98
N ALA A 4 4.78 -5.51 1.27
CA ALA A 4 5.84 -4.51 1.33
C ALA A 4 5.82 -3.59 0.11
N ALA A 5 5.44 -4.12 -1.06
CA ALA A 5 5.57 -3.38 -2.31
C ALA A 5 4.43 -3.62 -3.31
N PHE A 6 4.25 -2.65 -4.19
CA PHE A 6 3.44 -2.78 -5.38
C PHE A 6 4.23 -2.29 -6.59
N VAL A 7 4.49 -3.18 -7.55
CA VAL A 7 5.28 -2.88 -8.74
C VAL A 7 4.36 -2.74 -9.94
N ILE A 8 4.43 -1.59 -10.60
CA ILE A 8 3.73 -1.25 -11.84
C ILE A 8 4.81 -1.08 -12.92
N ALA A 9 5.17 -2.15 -13.60
CA ALA A 9 6.29 -2.15 -14.54
C ALA A 9 6.22 -3.37 -15.48
N PRO A 10 6.97 -3.39 -16.60
CA PRO A 10 7.05 -4.56 -17.44
C PRO A 10 7.57 -5.74 -16.64
N ARG A 11 7.04 -6.95 -16.85
CA ARG A 11 7.43 -8.17 -16.14
C ARG A 11 8.95 -8.37 -16.06
N ALA A 12 9.69 -7.94 -17.08
CA ALA A 12 11.14 -7.98 -17.15
C ALA A 12 11.85 -7.26 -15.98
N ARG A 13 11.28 -6.17 -15.44
CA ARG A 13 11.86 -5.42 -14.30
C ARG A 13 11.91 -6.21 -13.00
N SER A 14 11.04 -7.20 -12.85
CA SER A 14 10.97 -8.06 -11.65
C SER A 14 11.33 -9.52 -11.95
N LEU A 15 11.83 -9.83 -13.16
CA LEU A 15 12.15 -11.20 -13.55
C LEU A 15 13.39 -11.68 -12.81
N GLY A 16 13.28 -12.84 -12.17
CA GLY A 16 14.34 -13.40 -11.32
C GLY A 16 14.45 -12.78 -9.93
N ALA A 17 13.70 -11.72 -9.60
CA ALA A 17 13.69 -11.15 -8.26
C ALA A 17 12.96 -12.07 -7.27
N VAL A 18 13.61 -12.35 -6.13
CA VAL A 18 13.01 -13.11 -5.03
C VAL A 18 12.25 -12.13 -4.12
N LEU A 19 10.93 -12.02 -4.34
CA LEU A 19 10.07 -11.08 -3.61
C LEU A 19 9.29 -11.72 -2.45
N GLU A 20 9.53 -13.00 -2.16
CA GLU A 20 8.96 -13.73 -1.00
C GLU A 20 7.42 -13.69 -0.88
N GLY A 21 6.71 -13.45 -1.99
CA GLY A 21 5.24 -13.26 -1.97
C GLY A 21 4.79 -11.99 -1.25
N ARG A 22 5.67 -11.01 -1.10
CA ARG A 22 5.45 -9.74 -0.37
C ARG A 22 5.10 -8.56 -1.27
N ALA A 23 5.08 -8.76 -2.58
CA ALA A 23 4.82 -7.70 -3.54
C ALA A 23 3.61 -8.05 -4.43
N PHE A 24 2.76 -7.05 -4.67
CA PHE A 24 1.83 -7.07 -5.78
C PHE A 24 2.58 -6.69 -7.06
N LEU A 25 2.27 -7.36 -8.18
CA LEU A 25 2.89 -7.11 -9.48
C LEU A 25 1.79 -6.85 -10.52
N HIS A 26 1.89 -5.72 -11.21
CA HIS A 26 1.07 -5.40 -12.38
C HIS A 26 2.00 -5.18 -13.59
N ASP A 27 1.78 -5.97 -14.63
CA ASP A 27 2.49 -5.83 -15.90
C ASP A 27 1.97 -4.59 -16.62
N TYR A 28 2.85 -3.60 -16.77
CA TYR A 28 2.52 -2.30 -17.33
C TYR A 28 3.69 -1.82 -18.17
N ASP A 29 3.43 -1.48 -19.43
CA ASP A 29 4.42 -0.92 -20.34
C ASP A 29 3.95 0.46 -20.81
N ALA A 30 4.67 1.50 -20.38
CA ALA A 30 4.36 2.89 -20.71
C ALA A 30 4.39 3.16 -22.23
N ALA A 31 5.11 2.36 -23.03
CA ALA A 31 5.11 2.50 -24.48
C ALA A 31 3.73 2.20 -25.10
N ASN A 32 2.90 1.41 -24.42
CA ASN A 32 1.54 1.06 -24.86
C ASN A 32 0.46 1.96 -24.26
N ASP A 33 0.84 3.01 -23.52
CA ASP A 33 -0.06 3.88 -22.76
C ASP A 33 0.19 5.36 -23.12
N ALA A 34 0.05 5.67 -24.41
CA ALA A 34 0.42 6.97 -24.96
C ALA A 34 -0.35 8.16 -24.37
N ASP A 35 -1.56 7.93 -23.86
CA ASP A 35 -2.39 8.96 -23.21
C ASP A 35 -2.31 8.91 -21.67
N GLY A 36 -1.59 7.94 -21.10
CA GLY A 36 -1.41 7.76 -19.65
C GLY A 36 -2.65 7.24 -18.92
N SER A 37 -3.72 6.86 -19.63
CA SER A 37 -4.98 6.43 -19.04
C SER A 37 -4.85 5.13 -18.25
N VAL A 38 -3.97 4.23 -18.66
CA VAL A 38 -3.71 2.97 -17.94
C VAL A 38 -2.93 3.26 -16.66
N LEU A 39 -1.88 4.09 -16.71
CA LEU A 39 -1.16 4.52 -15.51
C LEU A 39 -2.10 5.18 -14.49
N GLU A 40 -2.94 6.09 -14.97
CA GLU A 40 -3.95 6.76 -14.15
C GLU A 40 -4.88 5.75 -13.46
N LEU A 41 -5.41 4.78 -14.21
CA LEU A 41 -6.24 3.70 -13.66
C LEU A 41 -5.48 2.89 -12.59
N LEU A 42 -4.22 2.51 -12.86
CA LEU A 42 -3.41 1.71 -11.95
C LEU A 42 -3.10 2.44 -10.65
N MET A 43 -2.80 3.74 -10.72
CA MET A 43 -2.51 4.59 -9.57
C MET A 43 -3.78 4.97 -8.77
N THR A 44 -4.94 5.04 -9.41
CA THR A 44 -6.19 5.47 -8.75
C THR A 44 -7.04 4.33 -8.24
N ALA A 45 -6.82 3.09 -8.68
CA ALA A 45 -7.56 1.93 -8.20
C ALA A 45 -6.65 0.86 -7.55
N PRO A 46 -5.88 0.03 -8.29
CA PRO A 46 -4.99 -0.97 -7.69
C PRO A 46 -4.04 -0.42 -6.62
N MET A 47 -3.43 0.74 -6.83
CA MET A 47 -2.54 1.35 -5.84
C MET A 47 -3.27 1.69 -4.53
N LEU A 48 -4.49 2.24 -4.63
CA LEU A 48 -5.29 2.56 -3.44
C LEU A 48 -5.73 1.28 -2.71
N VAL A 49 -6.17 0.26 -3.43
CA VAL A 49 -6.58 -1.03 -2.84
C VAL A 49 -5.40 -1.71 -2.14
N THR A 50 -4.25 -1.80 -2.80
CA THR A 50 -3.03 -2.38 -2.20
C THR A 50 -2.57 -1.59 -0.97
N HIS A 51 -2.69 -0.26 -1.01
CA HIS A 51 -2.41 0.60 0.14
C HIS A 51 -3.40 0.36 1.29
N TRP A 52 -4.71 0.30 1.04
CA TRP A 52 -5.70 0.05 2.10
C TRP A 52 -5.49 -1.28 2.80
N ILE A 53 -5.18 -2.33 2.04
CA ILE A 53 -4.82 -3.64 2.60
C ILE A 53 -3.58 -3.51 3.48
N ASN A 54 -2.49 -2.90 2.96
CA ASN A 54 -1.26 -2.68 3.74
C ASN A 54 -1.53 -1.90 5.03
N TRP A 55 -2.32 -0.83 4.94
CA TRP A 55 -2.55 0.07 6.07
C TRP A 55 -3.43 -0.52 7.16
N GLN A 56 -4.39 -1.38 6.82
CA GLN A 56 -5.15 -2.15 7.82
C GLN A 56 -4.23 -3.01 8.67
N TYR A 57 -3.28 -3.72 8.06
CA TYR A 57 -2.28 -4.50 8.79
C TYR A 57 -1.32 -3.62 9.57
N HIS A 58 -0.78 -2.56 8.95
CA HIS A 58 0.14 -1.64 9.62
C HIS A 58 -0.48 -1.02 10.88
N ALA A 59 -1.64 -0.37 10.75
CA ALA A 59 -2.31 0.32 11.84
C ALA A 59 -2.69 -0.66 12.97
N SER A 60 -3.29 -1.80 12.61
CA SER A 60 -3.72 -2.81 13.61
C SER A 60 -2.55 -3.51 14.31
N THR A 61 -1.36 -3.54 13.71
CA THR A 61 -0.15 -4.07 14.34
C THR A 61 0.56 -3.01 15.19
N CYS A 62 0.60 -1.73 14.75
CA CYS A 62 1.26 -0.64 15.48
C CYS A 62 0.56 -0.28 16.80
N ASP A 63 -0.77 -0.22 16.81
CA ASP A 63 -1.56 0.01 18.03
C ASP A 63 -2.78 -0.92 18.05
N PRO A 64 -2.59 -2.20 18.43
CA PRO A 64 -3.67 -3.19 18.39
C PRO A 64 -4.86 -2.88 19.30
N GLN A 65 -4.66 -2.06 20.33
CA GLN A 65 -5.72 -1.69 21.28
C GLN A 65 -6.65 -0.62 20.68
N ARG A 66 -6.08 0.40 20.03
CA ARG A 66 -6.86 1.52 19.48
C ARG A 66 -7.23 1.33 18.01
N LEU A 67 -6.33 0.74 17.22
CA LEU A 67 -6.45 0.60 15.77
C LEU A 67 -6.70 -0.85 15.33
N GLY A 68 -6.79 -1.80 16.26
CA GLY A 68 -7.22 -3.16 16.02
C GLY A 68 -8.69 -3.40 16.41
N SER A 69 -9.13 -4.66 16.37
CA SER A 69 -10.44 -5.08 16.86
C SER A 69 -10.39 -6.11 18.00
N GLY A 70 -9.22 -6.39 18.57
CA GLY A 70 -9.08 -7.30 19.70
C GLY A 70 -9.31 -8.77 19.33
N ASN A 71 -9.89 -9.54 20.24
CA ASN A 71 -10.12 -10.98 20.07
C ASN A 71 -11.36 -11.26 19.22
N LYS A 72 -11.15 -11.90 18.07
CA LYS A 72 -12.21 -12.29 17.13
C LYS A 72 -13.33 -13.12 17.76
N LEU A 73 -13.03 -13.94 18.77
CA LEU A 73 -14.01 -14.80 19.44
C LEU A 73 -15.05 -14.01 20.23
N LEU A 74 -14.74 -12.77 20.58
CA LEU A 74 -15.61 -11.90 21.37
C LEU A 74 -16.31 -10.84 20.50
N HIS A 75 -16.17 -10.90 19.17
CA HIS A 75 -16.71 -9.88 18.27
C HIS A 75 -18.22 -9.93 18.20
N ASN A 76 -18.85 -8.81 18.56
CA ASN A 76 -20.26 -8.55 18.33
C ASN A 76 -20.40 -7.51 17.21
N VAL A 77 -20.99 -7.90 16.07
CA VAL A 77 -21.16 -7.01 14.90
C VAL A 77 -22.24 -5.98 15.19
N VAL A 78 -21.95 -4.72 14.88
CA VAL A 78 -22.84 -3.58 15.20
C VAL A 78 -23.23 -2.83 13.93
N GLY A 79 -24.44 -2.26 13.94
CA GLY A 79 -24.86 -1.23 12.97
C GLY A 79 -24.81 -1.65 11.51
N GLY A 80 -25.06 -2.93 11.19
CA GLY A 80 -25.05 -3.39 9.80
C GLY A 80 -23.65 -3.53 9.18
N ARG A 81 -22.63 -3.89 10.00
CA ARG A 81 -21.21 -4.13 9.63
C ARG A 81 -20.33 -2.87 9.61
N ILE A 82 -20.71 -1.83 10.33
CA ILE A 82 -19.87 -0.62 10.47
C ILE A 82 -18.63 -0.92 11.34
N GLY A 83 -18.74 -1.86 12.29
CA GLY A 83 -17.63 -2.31 13.14
C GLY A 83 -18.07 -3.38 14.12
N VAL A 84 -17.22 -3.63 15.12
CA VAL A 84 -17.46 -4.62 16.17
C VAL A 84 -17.23 -4.05 17.57
N PHE A 85 -17.94 -4.59 18.57
CA PHE A 85 -17.51 -4.53 19.96
C PHE A 85 -16.71 -5.79 20.31
N GLU A 86 -15.75 -5.67 21.23
CA GLU A 86 -15.07 -6.82 21.83
C GLU A 86 -15.74 -7.15 23.17
N GLY A 87 -16.56 -8.20 23.19
CA GLY A 87 -17.33 -8.60 24.37
C GLY A 87 -18.61 -7.79 24.52
N ASN A 88 -19.02 -7.52 25.75
CA ASN A 88 -20.36 -6.99 26.06
C ASN A 88 -20.51 -5.47 25.90
N GLY A 89 -19.47 -4.74 25.43
CA GLY A 89 -19.53 -3.29 25.23
C GLY A 89 -18.17 -2.67 24.89
N GLY A 90 -18.04 -1.37 25.15
CA GLY A 90 -16.83 -0.57 24.88
C GLY A 90 -16.92 0.25 23.60
N ASP A 91 -15.79 0.82 23.18
CA ASP A 91 -15.71 1.61 21.95
C ASP A 91 -15.88 0.74 20.70
N LEU A 92 -16.45 1.33 19.65
CA LEU A 92 -16.58 0.66 18.34
C LEU A 92 -15.18 0.45 17.74
N ARG A 93 -14.89 -0.77 17.31
CA ARG A 93 -13.62 -1.14 16.69
C ARG A 93 -13.76 -1.48 15.23
N VAL A 94 -12.82 -0.98 14.42
CA VAL A 94 -12.85 -1.07 12.94
C VAL A 94 -11.60 -1.72 12.34
N GLY A 95 -10.61 -2.07 13.16
CA GLY A 95 -9.35 -2.69 12.73
C GLY A 95 -9.40 -4.21 12.62
N LEU A 96 -8.24 -4.82 12.43
CA LEU A 96 -8.08 -6.27 12.34
C LEU A 96 -8.04 -6.94 13.71
N ALA A 97 -8.57 -8.16 13.77
CA ALA A 97 -8.53 -8.97 14.98
C ALA A 97 -7.12 -9.50 15.24
N ARG A 98 -6.77 -9.77 16.50
CA ARG A 98 -5.45 -10.29 16.90
C ARG A 98 -5.09 -11.58 16.14
N GLN A 99 -6.06 -12.47 15.90
CA GLN A 99 -5.87 -13.72 15.16
C GLN A 99 -5.51 -13.51 13.68
N SER A 100 -5.80 -12.34 13.11
CA SER A 100 -5.37 -11.99 11.75
C SER A 100 -3.95 -11.44 11.69
N LEU A 101 -3.34 -11.15 12.85
CA LEU A 101 -2.05 -10.47 12.96
C LEU A 101 -0.99 -11.30 13.68
N HIS A 102 -1.40 -12.24 14.53
CA HIS A 102 -0.55 -12.94 15.49
C HIS A 102 -0.92 -14.43 15.55
N ASP A 103 0.08 -15.32 15.58
CA ASP A 103 -0.14 -16.78 15.62
C ASP A 103 -0.25 -17.37 17.04
N GLY A 104 0.15 -16.59 18.05
CA GLY A 104 0.18 -17.01 19.46
C GLY A 104 1.55 -16.77 20.10
N GLU A 105 2.59 -16.76 19.27
CA GLU A 105 3.98 -16.51 19.68
C GLU A 105 4.55 -15.26 19.01
N HIS A 106 4.27 -15.04 17.73
CA HIS A 106 4.87 -13.99 16.92
C HIS A 106 3.83 -13.21 16.10
N TRP A 107 4.16 -11.94 15.83
CA TRP A 107 3.46 -11.16 14.81
C TRP A 107 3.76 -11.74 13.43
N ARG A 108 2.69 -11.99 12.66
CA ARG A 108 2.77 -12.52 11.29
C ARG A 108 2.89 -11.44 10.22
N HIS A 109 2.73 -10.18 10.62
CA HIS A 109 2.74 -9.02 9.74
C HIS A 109 3.61 -7.93 10.34
N GLU A 110 4.67 -7.56 9.63
CA GLU A 110 5.47 -6.40 9.96
C GLU A 110 4.67 -5.12 9.65
N PRO A 111 4.68 -4.12 10.54
CA PRO A 111 4.05 -2.83 10.27
C PRO A 111 4.90 -2.03 9.28
N LEU A 112 4.69 -2.29 7.98
CA LEU A 112 5.39 -1.60 6.90
C LEU A 112 4.47 -0.63 6.17
N ARG A 113 5.03 0.49 5.69
CA ARG A 113 4.39 1.34 4.69
C ARG A 113 4.63 0.75 3.31
N LEU A 114 3.58 0.70 2.49
CA LEU A 114 3.67 0.23 1.11
C LEU A 114 4.68 1.07 0.31
N THR A 115 5.58 0.39 -0.43
CA THR A 115 6.41 1.02 -1.46
C THR A 115 5.86 0.72 -2.84
N VAL A 116 5.38 1.75 -3.54
CA VAL A 116 4.90 1.66 -4.92
C VAL A 116 6.07 2.00 -5.85
N VAL A 117 6.37 1.12 -6.80
CA VAL A 117 7.46 1.30 -7.76
C VAL A 117 6.90 1.28 -9.18
N ILE A 118 7.10 2.37 -9.93
CA ILE A 118 6.48 2.57 -11.25
C ILE A 118 7.55 2.72 -12.35
N ASP A 119 7.41 1.98 -13.46
CA ASP A 119 8.23 2.19 -14.67
C ASP A 119 7.48 3.11 -15.65
N ALA A 120 7.55 4.41 -15.37
CA ALA A 120 6.99 5.48 -16.20
C ALA A 120 7.81 6.78 -16.04
N SER A 121 7.56 7.77 -16.89
CA SER A 121 8.22 9.08 -16.79
C SER A 121 7.78 9.83 -15.53
N ALA A 122 8.60 10.77 -15.05
CA ALA A 122 8.23 11.60 -13.90
C ALA A 122 6.98 12.41 -14.22
N GLU A 123 6.93 12.95 -15.44
CA GLU A 123 5.87 13.82 -15.94
C GLU A 123 4.52 13.09 -15.96
N ALA A 124 4.50 11.83 -16.41
CA ALA A 124 3.28 11.02 -16.44
C ALA A 124 2.76 10.74 -15.03
N ILE A 125 3.65 10.32 -14.12
CA ILE A 125 3.30 10.05 -12.72
C ILE A 125 2.81 11.33 -12.03
N GLU A 126 3.51 12.45 -12.22
CA GLU A 126 3.16 13.75 -11.64
C GLU A 126 1.82 14.28 -12.17
N CYS A 127 1.50 14.04 -13.44
CA CYS A 127 0.19 14.38 -14.01
C CYS A 127 -0.94 13.71 -13.22
N VAL A 128 -0.81 12.40 -12.94
CA VAL A 128 -1.79 11.67 -12.12
C VAL A 128 -1.86 12.23 -10.70
N ILE A 129 -0.73 12.51 -10.06
CA ILE A 129 -0.67 13.11 -8.71
C ILE A 129 -1.38 14.49 -8.68
N ALA A 130 -1.18 15.31 -9.71
CA ALA A 130 -1.80 16.62 -9.82
C ALA A 130 -3.34 16.51 -9.96
N ASN A 131 -3.80 15.56 -10.78
CA ASN A 131 -5.22 15.38 -11.09
C ASN A 131 -6.01 14.70 -9.96
N HIS A 132 -5.37 13.87 -9.14
CA HIS A 132 -6.05 13.05 -8.13
C HIS A 132 -5.68 13.43 -6.69
N ALA A 133 -6.58 14.15 -6.03
CA ALA A 133 -6.38 14.63 -4.66
C ALA A 133 -6.08 13.48 -3.66
N VAL A 134 -6.74 12.33 -3.81
CA VAL A 134 -6.52 11.17 -2.94
C VAL A 134 -5.09 10.63 -3.07
N VAL A 135 -4.57 10.51 -4.29
CA VAL A 135 -3.19 10.05 -4.56
C VAL A 135 -2.19 11.04 -3.98
N ARG A 136 -2.39 12.34 -4.23
CA ARG A 136 -1.55 13.39 -3.68
C ARG A 136 -1.52 13.39 -2.16
N GLN A 137 -2.68 13.29 -1.50
CA GLN A 137 -2.75 13.25 -0.04
C GLN A 137 -2.03 12.05 0.56
N LEU A 138 -2.05 10.88 -0.09
CA LEU A 138 -1.28 9.72 0.37
C LEU A 138 0.23 9.99 0.36
N LEU A 139 0.72 10.66 -0.67
CA LEU A 139 2.14 10.98 -0.85
C LEU A 139 2.60 12.13 0.06
N ASP A 140 1.84 13.23 0.09
CA ASP A 140 2.19 14.44 0.84
C ASP A 140 2.27 14.21 2.35
N ASN A 141 1.49 13.25 2.85
CA ASN A 141 1.46 12.87 4.26
C ASN A 141 2.26 11.59 4.56
N ASP A 142 3.09 11.13 3.62
CA ASP A 142 3.95 9.95 3.76
C ASP A 142 3.20 8.65 4.17
N TRP A 143 1.94 8.48 3.77
CA TRP A 143 1.16 7.26 4.03
C TRP A 143 1.65 6.05 3.23
N LEU A 144 2.33 6.29 2.11
CA LEU A 144 3.05 5.30 1.32
C LEU A 144 4.32 5.92 0.70
N HIS A 145 5.21 5.09 0.19
CA HIS A 145 6.38 5.51 -0.57
C HIS A 145 6.13 5.33 -2.07
N LEU A 146 6.57 6.29 -2.89
CA LEU A 146 6.48 6.22 -4.35
C LEU A 146 7.85 6.35 -4.98
N TRP A 147 8.24 5.34 -5.73
CA TRP A 147 9.51 5.22 -6.42
C TRP A 147 9.24 5.04 -7.91
N ARG A 148 10.21 5.44 -8.73
CA ARG A 148 10.20 5.16 -10.17
C ARG A 148 11.51 4.56 -10.63
N PHE A 149 11.45 3.79 -11.71
CA PHE A 149 12.63 3.41 -12.46
C PHE A 149 13.18 4.60 -13.25
N THR A 150 14.50 4.64 -13.38
CA THR A 150 15.23 5.50 -14.32
C THR A 150 15.76 4.70 -15.51
N ALA A 151 16.17 5.39 -16.57
CA ALA A 151 16.61 4.74 -17.81
C ALA A 151 17.85 3.85 -17.63
N ASP A 152 18.72 4.18 -16.68
CA ASP A 152 19.89 3.41 -16.25
C ASP A 152 19.55 2.25 -15.29
N GLY A 153 18.27 2.04 -14.96
CA GLY A 153 17.81 0.98 -14.07
C GLY A 153 17.93 1.30 -12.58
N CYS A 154 18.33 2.51 -12.22
CA CYS A 154 18.29 2.99 -10.84
C CYS A 154 16.87 3.39 -10.41
N PHE A 155 16.75 3.87 -9.17
CA PHE A 155 15.50 4.34 -8.60
C PHE A 155 15.56 5.81 -8.21
N MET A 156 14.44 6.50 -8.41
CA MET A 156 14.17 7.78 -7.77
C MET A 156 12.95 7.68 -6.87
N ARG A 157 13.05 8.26 -5.68
CA ARG A 157 11.95 8.37 -4.72
C ARG A 157 11.29 9.73 -4.83
N TYR A 158 9.96 9.75 -4.91
CA TYR A 158 9.16 10.95 -4.78
C TYR A 158 9.04 11.33 -3.29
N ALA A 159 9.41 12.56 -2.94
CA ALA A 159 9.22 13.11 -1.61
C ALA A 159 9.08 14.63 -1.67
N ARG A 160 8.01 15.15 -1.05
CA ARG A 160 7.73 16.59 -0.93
C ARG A 160 7.75 17.30 -2.29
N GLY A 161 7.03 16.75 -3.27
CA GLY A 161 6.89 17.32 -4.60
C GLY A 161 8.11 17.16 -5.52
N ARG A 162 9.12 16.36 -5.14
CA ARG A 162 10.38 16.24 -5.87
C ARG A 162 10.87 14.81 -5.94
N TRP A 163 11.58 14.48 -7.02
CA TRP A 163 12.30 13.22 -7.17
C TRP A 163 13.70 13.32 -6.60
N HIS A 164 14.09 12.33 -5.80
CA HIS A 164 15.40 12.21 -5.17
C HIS A 164 16.01 10.88 -5.59
N SER A 165 17.28 10.88 -6.01
CA SER A 165 18.00 9.63 -6.28
C SER A 165 18.09 8.79 -5.01
N VAL A 166 17.79 7.50 -5.14
CA VAL A 166 17.98 6.53 -4.06
C VAL A 166 19.37 5.94 -4.26
N MET A 167 20.33 6.30 -3.41
CA MET A 167 21.63 5.62 -3.39
C MET A 167 21.42 4.19 -2.91
N ALA A 168 21.89 3.23 -3.71
CA ALA A 168 21.96 1.82 -3.35
C ALA A 168 23.07 1.56 -2.33
#